data_AF-A0A7V9PE28-F1
#
_entry.id   AF-A0A7V9PE28-F1
#
_cell.length_a   1.000
_cell.length_b   1.000
_cell.length_c   1.000
_cell.angle_alpha   90.00
_cell.angle_beta   90.00
_cell.angle_gamma   90.00
#
_symmetry.space_group_name_H-M   'P 1'
#
loop_
_entity.id
_entity.type
_entity.pdbx_description
1 polymer ?
#
loop_
_entity_poly.entity_id
_entity_poly.type
_entity_poly.pdbx_seq_one_letter_code
_entity_poly.pdbx_strand_id
1 'polypeptide(L)'
;MTRPPRGAGSAEDERARARRTAALLGTAGQVWPWWLERLLDPASPAFVALPGDVGVLPNVTGRSWTRLGTRGGSSVATVDPGGLVTPAAGGWSLDWWVGADDRWHLPSREVAVRQRAVDGAPVVETAMRVPGGDIVATAWAVPWGDAPGTGSLVVLEVANDTPVPVALALAVRPYDPEGASVVGSVALVDDVVVTVDGRPALVLPRPPARVAAASLTVEDPLSVVVGGKAGPASSLPPGGVRCREGLAAAAFLVPLTHRTSVRVVLPLGAVEPRRRRARPPLPTASSLPPSSAVVAGWRSHLAVGTRVDVPDERLATVLGASRSALLLGGVEALGLGPQAAVAGALDRLGHHA
;
A
#
# COMPACT_ATOMS: atom_id res chain seq x y z
N MET A 1 1.40 26.33 25.06
CA MET A 1 0.70 25.04 24.93
C MET A 1 0.73 24.61 23.47
N THR A 2 1.75 23.85 23.10
CA THR A 2 1.98 23.35 21.74
C THR A 2 1.11 22.12 21.52
N ARG A 3 0.17 22.23 20.59
CA ARG A 3 -0.71 21.14 20.16
C ARG A 3 0.16 20.05 19.50
N PRO A 4 -0.04 18.75 19.81
CA PRO A 4 0.81 17.69 19.26
C PRO A 4 0.64 17.61 17.73
N PRO A 5 1.68 17.15 17.01
CA PRO A 5 1.64 16.99 15.55
C PRO A 5 0.51 16.02 15.16
N ARG A 6 -0.35 16.45 14.24
CA ARG A 6 -1.40 15.62 13.64
C ARG A 6 -0.72 14.59 12.74
N GLY A 7 -0.53 13.37 13.24
CA GLY A 7 0.07 12.28 12.47
C GLY A 7 0.04 10.94 13.21
N ALA A 8 0.17 10.94 14.53
CA ALA A 8 -0.21 9.81 15.36
C ALA A 8 -1.70 9.93 15.71
N GLY A 9 -2.47 8.86 15.54
CA GLY A 9 -3.80 8.77 16.16
C GLY A 9 -3.68 9.04 17.65
N SER A 10 -4.75 9.53 18.29
CA SER A 10 -4.74 9.59 19.75
C SER A 10 -4.53 8.19 20.33
N ALA A 11 -3.98 8.07 21.54
CA ALA A 11 -3.86 6.77 22.20
C ALA A 11 -5.22 6.03 22.33
N GLU A 12 -6.32 6.78 22.29
CA GLU A 12 -7.68 6.25 22.21
C GLU A 12 -8.00 5.64 20.84
N ASP A 13 -7.61 6.30 19.75
CA ASP A 13 -7.75 5.79 18.37
C ASP A 13 -6.96 4.50 18.18
N GLU A 14 -5.72 4.45 18.69
CA GLU A 14 -4.88 3.24 18.63
C GLU A 14 -5.52 2.07 19.40
N ARG A 15 -6.07 2.33 20.60
CA ARG A 15 -6.80 1.32 21.38
C ARG A 15 -8.09 0.87 20.68
N ALA A 16 -8.82 1.79 20.05
CA ALA A 16 -10.03 1.47 19.30
C ALA A 16 -9.71 0.60 18.07
N ARG A 17 -8.66 0.95 17.33
CA ARG A 17 -8.12 0.14 16.22
C ARG A 17 -7.77 -1.26 16.69
N ALA A 18 -6.97 -1.38 17.73
CA ALA A 18 -6.49 -2.66 18.21
C ALA A 18 -7.62 -3.56 18.76
N ARG A 19 -8.67 -2.98 19.37
CA ARG A 19 -9.91 -3.70 19.71
C ARG A 19 -10.68 -4.17 18.48
N ARG A 20 -10.72 -3.36 17.41
CA ARG A 20 -11.33 -3.77 16.15
C ARG A 20 -10.56 -4.93 15.53
N THR A 21 -9.23 -4.83 15.41
CA THR A 21 -8.38 -5.92 14.88
C THR A 21 -8.63 -7.22 15.63
N ALA A 22 -8.62 -7.17 16.97
CA ALA A 22 -8.98 -8.29 17.85
C ALA A 22 -10.34 -8.90 17.50
N ALA A 23 -11.40 -8.08 17.44
CA ALA A 23 -12.75 -8.55 17.15
C ALA A 23 -12.86 -9.29 15.80
N LEU A 24 -12.01 -8.97 14.83
CA LEU A 24 -12.08 -9.56 13.50
C LEU A 24 -11.31 -10.87 13.36
N LEU A 25 -10.36 -11.18 14.25
CA LEU A 25 -9.61 -12.46 14.20
C LEU A 25 -10.50 -13.69 14.34
N GLY A 26 -11.69 -13.56 14.93
CA GLY A 26 -12.69 -14.64 15.01
C GLY A 26 -13.37 -14.97 13.67
N THR A 27 -13.12 -14.17 12.62
CA THR A 27 -13.75 -14.34 11.30
C THR A 27 -12.92 -15.28 10.44
N ALA A 28 -13.37 -16.53 10.29
CA ALA A 28 -12.66 -17.53 9.49
C ALA A 28 -12.55 -17.13 8.00
N GLY A 29 -11.42 -17.43 7.37
CA GLY A 29 -11.20 -17.24 5.93
C GLY A 29 -10.71 -15.86 5.51
N GLN A 30 -10.57 -14.91 6.44
CA GLN A 30 -10.07 -13.57 6.16
C GLN A 30 -8.56 -13.58 5.86
N VAL A 31 -8.14 -12.70 4.95
CA VAL A 31 -6.73 -12.39 4.69
C VAL A 31 -6.31 -11.23 5.58
N TRP A 32 -5.15 -11.37 6.22
CA TRP A 32 -4.60 -10.33 7.08
C TRP A 32 -3.40 -9.62 6.44
N PRO A 33 -3.08 -8.39 6.88
CA PRO A 33 -1.81 -7.76 6.50
C PRO A 33 -0.64 -8.64 6.94
N TRP A 34 0.50 -8.52 6.25
CA TRP A 34 1.65 -9.44 6.42
C TRP A 34 2.08 -9.59 7.87
N TRP A 35 2.14 -8.49 8.63
CA TRP A 35 2.59 -8.52 10.03
C TRP A 35 1.69 -9.39 10.92
N LEU A 36 0.38 -9.40 10.65
CA LEU A 36 -0.60 -10.12 11.46
C LEU A 36 -0.62 -11.61 11.09
N GLU A 37 -0.49 -11.95 9.80
CA GLU A 37 -0.24 -13.34 9.36
C GLU A 37 1.03 -13.89 10.06
N ARG A 38 2.10 -13.08 10.15
CA ARG A 38 3.34 -13.47 10.84
C ARG A 38 3.23 -13.48 12.37
N LEU A 39 2.39 -12.63 12.97
CA LEU A 39 2.18 -12.58 14.41
C LEU A 39 1.43 -13.81 14.91
N LEU A 40 0.49 -14.31 14.09
CA LEU A 40 -0.41 -15.42 14.44
C LEU A 40 0.17 -16.80 14.11
N ASP A 41 1.13 -16.89 13.20
CA ASP A 41 1.77 -18.15 12.79
C ASP A 41 2.79 -18.63 13.84
N PRO A 42 2.57 -19.75 14.55
CA PRO A 42 3.51 -20.27 15.55
C PRO A 42 4.88 -20.65 15.00
N ALA A 43 5.01 -20.88 13.68
CA ALA A 43 6.29 -21.17 13.04
C ALA A 43 7.08 -19.89 12.69
N SER A 44 6.45 -18.72 12.79
CA SER A 44 7.07 -17.43 12.49
C SER A 44 7.95 -16.95 13.66
N PRO A 45 9.14 -16.39 13.40
CA PRO A 45 9.96 -15.75 14.44
C PRO A 45 9.30 -14.47 14.99
N ALA A 46 8.29 -13.94 14.31
CA ALA A 46 7.48 -12.81 14.76
C ALA A 46 6.23 -13.26 15.55
N PHE A 47 6.07 -14.56 15.83
CA PHE A 47 4.94 -15.08 16.61
C PHE A 47 4.86 -14.41 17.98
N VAL A 48 3.66 -13.98 18.35
CA VAL A 48 3.36 -13.55 19.72
C VAL A 48 2.12 -14.31 20.19
N ALA A 49 2.29 -15.10 21.25
CA ALA A 49 1.17 -15.76 21.90
C ALA A 49 0.22 -14.69 22.46
N LEU A 50 -0.96 -14.59 21.86
CA LEU A 50 -1.97 -13.62 22.28
C LEU A 50 -2.51 -14.01 23.67
N PRO A 51 -2.63 -13.08 24.64
CA PRO A 51 -3.35 -13.36 25.87
C PRO A 51 -4.79 -13.77 25.53
N GLY A 52 -5.36 -14.72 26.30
CA GLY A 52 -6.76 -15.17 26.14
C GLY A 52 -7.80 -14.03 26.20
N ASP A 53 -9.07 -14.36 25.90
CA ASP A 53 -10.19 -13.43 25.71
C ASP A 53 -9.80 -12.14 24.98
N VAL A 54 -9.38 -12.32 23.72
CA VAL A 54 -9.11 -11.33 22.65
C VAL A 54 -8.94 -9.87 23.14
N GLY A 55 -7.85 -9.62 23.86
CA GLY A 55 -7.41 -8.28 24.24
C GLY A 55 -6.94 -7.45 23.05
N VAL A 56 -6.67 -6.17 23.30
CA VAL A 56 -6.12 -5.18 22.36
C VAL A 56 -4.95 -5.76 21.55
N LEU A 57 -5.03 -5.76 20.21
CA LEU A 57 -3.96 -6.22 19.30
C LEU A 57 -3.28 -5.07 18.54
N PRO A 58 -2.25 -4.42 19.10
CA PRO A 58 -1.44 -3.47 18.37
C PRO A 58 -0.44 -4.18 17.46
N ASN A 59 -0.07 -3.55 16.35
CA ASN A 59 1.06 -4.06 15.58
C ASN A 59 2.39 -3.81 16.32
N VAL A 60 3.03 -4.89 16.75
CA VAL A 60 4.34 -4.90 17.44
C VAL A 60 5.46 -5.54 16.60
N THR A 61 5.15 -6.05 15.40
CA THR A 61 6.09 -6.76 14.51
C THR A 61 6.09 -6.18 13.10
N GLY A 62 7.10 -6.49 12.28
CA GLY A 62 7.03 -6.16 10.85
C GLY A 62 6.85 -4.67 10.53
N ARG A 63 7.31 -3.77 11.40
CA ARG A 63 7.16 -2.31 11.28
C ARG A 63 8.17 -1.66 10.35
N SER A 64 8.88 -2.46 9.55
CA SER A 64 9.81 -2.03 8.52
C SER A 64 9.06 -1.70 7.23
N TRP A 65 8.22 -0.67 7.26
CA TRP A 65 7.46 -0.23 6.08
C TRP A 65 8.26 0.77 5.27
N THR A 66 8.20 0.62 3.94
CA THR A 66 8.82 1.59 3.05
C THR A 66 7.83 2.70 2.74
N ARG A 67 8.26 3.95 2.88
CA ARG A 67 7.44 5.12 2.56
C ARG A 67 7.57 5.47 1.08
N LEU A 68 6.45 5.83 0.46
CA LEU A 68 6.39 6.34 -0.91
C LEU A 68 5.79 7.75 -0.91
N GLY A 69 6.43 8.66 -1.63
CA GLY A 69 5.95 10.03 -1.77
C GLY A 69 6.82 10.82 -2.73
N THR A 70 6.45 12.08 -2.94
CA THR A 70 7.25 13.01 -3.74
C THR A 70 8.03 13.94 -2.83
N ARG A 71 9.15 14.46 -3.33
CA ARG A 71 9.93 15.47 -2.62
C ARG A 71 9.07 16.71 -2.39
N GLY A 72 8.94 17.13 -1.13
CA GLY A 72 8.11 18.29 -0.75
C GLY A 72 6.60 18.07 -0.85
N GLY A 73 6.14 16.85 -1.11
CA GLY A 73 4.72 16.49 -1.02
C GLY A 73 4.20 16.55 0.43
N SER A 74 2.88 16.62 0.60
CA SER A 74 2.24 16.59 1.93
C SER A 74 1.63 15.24 2.30
N SER A 75 1.77 14.24 1.44
CA SER A 75 1.13 12.94 1.59
C SER A 75 2.11 11.84 1.24
N VAL A 76 2.09 10.80 2.06
CA VAL A 76 3.02 9.67 2.00
C VAL A 76 2.19 8.40 2.13
N ALA A 77 2.42 7.45 1.23
CA ALA A 77 1.94 6.09 1.36
C ALA A 77 2.97 5.21 2.05
N THR A 78 2.53 4.04 2.51
CA THR A 78 3.41 2.98 3.01
C THR A 78 3.26 1.72 2.20
N VAL A 79 4.34 0.97 2.06
CA VAL A 79 4.37 -0.38 1.51
C VAL A 79 4.90 -1.31 2.61
N ASP A 80 4.12 -2.31 2.99
CA ASP A 80 4.54 -3.32 3.97
C ASP A 80 5.51 -4.34 3.34
N PRO A 81 6.13 -5.24 4.11
CA PRO A 81 7.07 -6.24 3.57
C PRO A 81 6.45 -7.22 2.55
N GLY A 82 5.13 -7.41 2.56
CA GLY A 82 4.38 -8.19 1.57
C GLY A 82 4.00 -7.37 0.34
N GLY A 83 4.31 -6.08 0.27
CA GLY A 83 3.92 -5.23 -0.85
C GLY A 83 2.51 -4.67 -0.75
N LEU A 84 1.86 -4.75 0.42
CA LEU A 84 0.57 -4.10 0.68
C LEU A 84 0.74 -2.58 0.62
N VAL A 85 0.03 -1.91 -0.28
CA VAL A 85 0.14 -0.46 -0.48
C VAL A 85 -0.96 0.28 0.29
N THR A 86 -0.59 1.19 1.17
CA THR A 86 -1.53 1.98 1.99
C THR A 86 -1.41 3.46 1.63
N PRO A 87 -2.37 4.05 0.91
CA PRO A 87 -2.29 5.44 0.44
C PRO A 87 -2.34 6.50 1.55
N ALA A 88 -2.95 6.18 2.69
CA ALA A 88 -3.06 7.05 3.85
C ALA A 88 -3.20 6.23 5.13
N ALA A 89 -2.49 6.64 6.19
CA ALA A 89 -2.61 6.03 7.51
C ALA A 89 -4.06 6.08 8.02
N GLY A 90 -4.50 5.02 8.70
CA GLY A 90 -5.88 4.88 9.18
C GLY A 90 -6.91 4.59 8.09
N GLY A 91 -6.47 4.44 6.84
CA GLY A 91 -7.32 4.19 5.68
C GLY A 91 -7.33 2.73 5.23
N TRP A 92 -7.74 2.52 3.99
CA TRP A 92 -7.71 1.23 3.31
C TRP A 92 -6.31 0.93 2.75
N SER A 93 -6.08 -0.33 2.39
CA SER A 93 -4.88 -0.75 1.66
C SER A 93 -5.23 -1.53 0.40
N LEU A 94 -4.34 -1.48 -0.59
CA LEU A 94 -4.39 -2.28 -1.80
C LEU A 94 -3.47 -3.50 -1.64
N ASP A 95 -4.06 -4.67 -1.73
CA ASP A 95 -3.37 -5.96 -1.78
C ASP A 95 -3.40 -6.51 -3.22
N TRP A 96 -2.47 -7.42 -3.54
CA TRP A 96 -2.32 -8.01 -4.87
C TRP A 96 -2.16 -9.53 -4.76
N TRP A 97 -3.09 -10.28 -5.35
CA TRP A 97 -3.09 -11.74 -5.30
C TRP A 97 -2.93 -12.32 -6.70
N VAL A 98 -2.31 -13.49 -6.78
CA VAL A 98 -2.00 -14.14 -8.06
C VAL A 98 -2.67 -15.50 -8.11
N GLY A 99 -3.61 -15.69 -9.03
CA GLY A 99 -4.13 -17.00 -9.39
C GLY A 99 -3.22 -17.62 -10.44
N ALA A 100 -2.40 -18.59 -10.03
CA ALA A 100 -1.58 -19.42 -10.90
C ALA A 100 -2.27 -20.76 -11.16
N ASP A 101 -1.59 -21.68 -11.85
CA ASP A 101 -2.15 -22.98 -12.26
C ASP A 101 -2.50 -23.90 -11.08
N ASP A 102 -1.85 -23.75 -9.93
CA ASP A 102 -2.05 -24.57 -8.74
C ASP A 102 -3.07 -23.97 -7.76
N ARG A 103 -2.91 -22.69 -7.39
CA ARG A 103 -3.76 -21.99 -6.43
C ARG A 103 -3.63 -20.47 -6.54
N TRP A 104 -4.36 -19.79 -5.66
CA TRP A 104 -4.12 -18.38 -5.37
C TRP A 104 -2.94 -18.24 -4.41
N HIS A 105 -1.99 -17.38 -4.79
CA HIS A 105 -0.85 -16.94 -4.00
C HIS A 105 -1.08 -15.54 -3.48
N LEU A 106 -0.78 -15.33 -2.19
CA LEU A 106 -0.95 -14.06 -1.50
C LEU A 106 0.37 -13.66 -0.87
N PRO A 107 0.89 -12.45 -1.13
CA PRO A 107 2.18 -12.03 -0.59
C PRO A 107 2.25 -12.07 0.95
N SER A 108 1.13 -11.88 1.65
CA SER A 108 1.08 -11.96 3.11
C SER A 108 1.25 -13.39 3.66
N ARG A 109 0.96 -14.41 2.84
CA ARG A 109 0.99 -15.83 3.22
C ARG A 109 2.18 -16.58 2.65
N GLU A 110 2.67 -16.19 1.48
CA GLU A 110 3.82 -16.85 0.86
C GLU A 110 5.11 -16.64 1.66
N VAL A 111 5.91 -17.71 1.78
CA VAL A 111 7.25 -17.65 2.40
C VAL A 111 8.27 -17.04 1.45
N ALA A 112 8.15 -17.33 0.15
CA ALA A 112 9.08 -16.91 -0.88
C ALA A 112 8.73 -15.52 -1.45
N VAL A 113 8.64 -14.53 -0.56
CA VAL A 113 8.47 -13.11 -0.89
C VAL A 113 9.73 -12.36 -0.52
N ARG A 114 10.23 -11.56 -1.46
CA ARG A 114 11.44 -10.75 -1.30
C ARG A 114 11.16 -9.32 -1.72
N GLN A 115 11.57 -8.38 -0.88
CA GLN A 115 11.37 -6.96 -1.12
C GLN A 115 12.71 -6.22 -1.11
N ARG A 116 12.84 -5.23 -2.00
CA ARG A 116 14.00 -4.34 -2.03
C ARG A 116 13.59 -2.92 -2.44
N ALA A 117 14.34 -1.92 -1.95
CA ALA A 117 14.35 -0.59 -2.54
C ALA A 117 15.24 -0.60 -3.79
N VAL A 118 14.83 0.10 -4.84
CA VAL A 118 15.57 0.18 -6.11
C VAL A 118 16.55 1.35 -6.05
N ASP A 119 17.85 1.04 -6.05
CA ASP A 119 18.93 2.04 -6.09
C ASP A 119 18.86 3.11 -4.99
N GLY A 120 18.36 2.72 -3.81
CA GLY A 120 18.15 3.63 -2.67
C GLY A 120 17.01 4.65 -2.85
N ALA A 121 16.36 4.70 -4.02
CA ALA A 121 15.20 5.54 -4.27
C ALA A 121 13.96 4.99 -3.55
N PRO A 122 12.93 5.83 -3.28
CA PRO A 122 11.64 5.39 -2.75
C PRO A 122 10.79 4.75 -3.86
N VAL A 123 11.34 3.66 -4.40
CA VAL A 123 10.78 2.76 -5.39
C VAL A 123 11.00 1.37 -4.84
N VAL A 124 9.93 0.61 -4.65
CA VAL A 124 9.96 -0.67 -3.94
C VAL A 124 9.54 -1.77 -4.88
N GLU A 125 10.37 -2.80 -4.99
CA GLU A 125 10.04 -4.04 -5.69
C GLU A 125 9.76 -5.14 -4.69
N THR A 126 8.60 -5.78 -4.79
CA THR A 126 8.21 -6.97 -4.05
C THR A 126 8.00 -8.11 -5.04
N ALA A 127 8.90 -9.10 -5.02
CA ALA A 127 8.79 -10.28 -5.87
C ALA A 127 8.27 -11.47 -5.07
N MET A 128 7.22 -12.12 -5.57
CA MET A 128 6.62 -13.32 -5.00
C MET A 128 6.82 -14.49 -5.97
N ARG A 129 7.38 -15.59 -5.47
CA ARG A 129 7.53 -16.83 -6.22
C ARG A 129 6.16 -17.49 -6.43
N VAL A 130 5.87 -17.87 -7.67
CA VAL A 130 4.73 -18.71 -8.08
C VAL A 130 5.25 -19.85 -8.98
N PRO A 131 4.43 -20.85 -9.36
CA PRO A 131 4.86 -21.83 -10.34
C PRO A 131 5.38 -21.17 -11.62
N GLY A 132 6.56 -21.61 -12.08
CA GLY A 132 7.16 -21.15 -13.33
C GLY A 132 7.93 -19.82 -13.29
N GLY A 133 7.91 -19.06 -12.18
CA GLY A 133 8.68 -17.81 -12.10
C GLY A 133 8.27 -16.89 -10.95
N ASP A 134 8.46 -15.59 -11.14
CA ASP A 134 8.07 -14.58 -10.15
C ASP A 134 6.97 -13.69 -10.70
N ILE A 135 6.13 -13.18 -9.80
CA ILE A 135 5.33 -11.98 -10.03
C ILE A 135 5.96 -10.84 -9.24
N VAL A 136 6.24 -9.73 -9.91
CA VAL A 136 6.98 -8.60 -9.33
C VAL A 136 6.09 -7.37 -9.26
N ALA A 137 5.80 -6.92 -8.05
CA ALA A 137 5.07 -5.70 -7.78
C ALA A 137 6.04 -4.54 -7.49
N THR A 138 6.07 -3.54 -8.36
CA THR A 138 6.89 -2.34 -8.23
C THR A 138 6.01 -1.14 -7.89
N ALA A 139 6.26 -0.48 -6.76
CA ALA A 139 5.50 0.67 -6.28
C ALA A 139 6.36 1.92 -6.19
N TRP A 140 5.87 3.05 -6.72
CA TRP A 140 6.54 4.35 -6.65
C TRP A 140 5.55 5.50 -6.64
N ALA A 141 6.01 6.68 -6.20
CA ALA A 141 5.18 7.89 -6.18
C ALA A 141 5.57 8.89 -7.26
N VAL A 142 4.57 9.61 -7.79
CA VAL A 142 4.72 10.63 -8.82
C VAL A 142 3.93 11.89 -8.44
N PRO A 143 4.39 13.10 -8.84
CA PRO A 143 3.64 14.32 -8.61
C PRO A 143 2.36 14.32 -9.43
N TRP A 144 1.30 14.96 -8.91
CA TRP A 144 0.04 15.11 -9.64
C TRP A 144 -0.61 16.46 -9.37
N GLY A 145 -1.00 17.10 -10.48
CA GLY A 145 -1.48 18.47 -10.53
C GLY A 145 -0.39 19.48 -10.88
N ASP A 146 -0.83 20.66 -11.31
CA ASP A 146 0.02 21.62 -12.02
C ASP A 146 0.79 22.57 -11.09
N ALA A 147 0.59 22.48 -9.78
CA ALA A 147 1.33 23.30 -8.82
C ALA A 147 2.03 22.44 -7.76
N PRO A 148 3.20 22.87 -7.26
CA PRO A 148 3.87 22.22 -6.14
C PRO A 148 2.90 21.99 -4.97
N GLY A 149 2.83 20.75 -4.46
CA GLY A 149 1.95 20.39 -3.35
C GLY A 149 0.46 20.17 -3.71
N THR A 150 0.10 20.07 -5.00
CA THR A 150 -1.30 19.82 -5.44
C THR A 150 -1.77 18.37 -5.30
N GLY A 151 -0.83 17.43 -5.18
CA GLY A 151 -1.13 16.02 -4.96
C GLY A 151 0.05 15.14 -5.31
N SER A 152 -0.06 13.88 -4.95
CA SER A 152 0.83 12.82 -5.42
C SER A 152 0.00 11.59 -5.68
N LEU A 153 0.47 10.75 -6.57
CA LEU A 153 -0.13 9.45 -6.86
C LEU A 153 0.91 8.39 -6.53
N VAL A 154 0.46 7.21 -6.13
CA VAL A 154 1.24 5.99 -6.20
C VAL A 154 0.87 5.24 -7.45
N VAL A 155 1.88 4.77 -8.17
CA VAL A 155 1.73 3.78 -9.23
C VAL A 155 2.16 2.45 -8.65
N LEU A 156 1.33 1.43 -8.83
CA LEU A 156 1.68 0.04 -8.58
C LEU A 156 1.70 -0.67 -9.94
N GLU A 157 2.86 -1.17 -10.34
CA GLU A 157 3.04 -2.03 -11.50
C GLU A 157 3.21 -3.48 -11.04
N VAL A 158 2.41 -4.40 -11.56
CA VAL A 158 2.56 -5.83 -11.30
C VAL A 158 2.96 -6.52 -12.60
N ALA A 159 4.20 -7.02 -12.67
CA ALA A 159 4.78 -7.71 -13.80
C ALA A 159 4.73 -9.23 -13.62
N ASN A 160 4.45 -9.94 -14.70
CA ASN A 160 4.46 -11.41 -14.74
C ASN A 160 5.72 -11.92 -15.45
N ASP A 161 6.69 -12.39 -14.67
CA ASP A 161 7.94 -12.96 -15.16
C ASP A 161 7.88 -14.48 -15.34
N THR A 162 6.68 -15.07 -15.28
CA THR A 162 6.44 -16.47 -15.60
C THR A 162 6.23 -16.65 -17.13
N PRO A 163 6.36 -17.88 -17.66
CA PRO A 163 6.09 -18.15 -19.07
C PRO A 163 4.60 -18.27 -19.40
N VAL A 164 3.69 -18.22 -18.42
CA VAL A 164 2.24 -18.43 -18.61
C VAL A 164 1.42 -17.23 -18.12
N PRO A 165 0.24 -16.97 -18.69
CA PRO A 165 -0.69 -15.98 -18.14
C PRO A 165 -1.16 -16.38 -16.73
N VAL A 166 -1.39 -15.38 -15.88
CA VAL A 166 -1.95 -15.56 -14.53
C VAL A 166 -3.16 -14.64 -14.33
N ALA A 167 -3.99 -14.93 -13.34
CA ALA A 167 -5.01 -14.00 -12.86
C ALA A 167 -4.42 -13.08 -11.80
N LEU A 168 -4.60 -11.76 -11.93
CA LEU A 168 -4.22 -10.79 -10.91
C LEU A 168 -5.49 -10.26 -10.24
N ALA A 169 -5.59 -10.38 -8.92
CA ALA A 169 -6.63 -9.71 -8.13
C ALA A 169 -6.04 -8.50 -7.41
N LEU A 170 -6.67 -7.35 -7.59
CA LEU A 170 -6.35 -6.10 -6.90
C LEU A 170 -7.41 -5.87 -5.82
N ALA A 171 -7.04 -6.02 -4.56
CA ALA A 171 -7.99 -6.08 -3.46
C ALA A 171 -7.92 -4.86 -2.55
N VAL A 172 -9.03 -4.13 -2.44
CA VAL A 172 -9.23 -3.09 -1.41
C VAL A 172 -9.53 -3.77 -0.09
N ARG A 173 -8.69 -3.50 0.92
CA ARG A 173 -8.74 -4.12 2.24
C ARG A 173 -9.01 -3.08 3.34
N PRO A 174 -9.89 -3.39 4.32
CA PRO A 174 -10.24 -2.48 5.41
C PRO A 174 -9.25 -2.58 6.57
N TYR A 175 -7.96 -2.53 6.24
CA TYR A 175 -6.87 -2.47 7.20
C TYR A 175 -5.69 -1.71 6.59
N ASP A 176 -4.80 -1.27 7.47
CA ASP A 176 -3.50 -0.71 7.15
C ASP A 176 -2.41 -1.49 7.89
N PRO A 177 -1.13 -1.09 7.78
CA PRO A 177 -0.04 -1.79 8.44
C PRO A 177 -0.10 -1.72 9.97
N GLU A 178 -1.01 -0.94 10.57
CA GLU A 178 -1.23 -0.89 12.02
C GLU A 178 -2.43 -1.74 12.48
N GLY A 179 -3.27 -2.20 11.55
CA GLY A 179 -4.40 -3.08 11.83
C GLY A 179 -5.70 -2.65 11.15
N ALA A 180 -6.83 -3.13 11.65
CA ALA A 180 -8.14 -2.88 11.05
C ALA A 180 -8.47 -1.38 10.98
N SER A 181 -8.92 -0.91 9.83
CA SER A 181 -9.36 0.45 9.59
C SER A 181 -10.88 0.50 9.42
N VAL A 182 -11.43 1.64 8.99
CA VAL A 182 -12.86 1.79 8.69
C VAL A 182 -12.98 2.07 7.20
N VAL A 183 -13.68 1.18 6.50
CA VAL A 183 -14.10 1.32 5.11
C VAL A 183 -15.59 1.05 5.02
N GLY A 184 -16.38 2.10 4.87
CA GLY A 184 -17.84 2.01 4.83
C GLY A 184 -18.38 1.54 3.48
N SER A 185 -17.67 1.83 2.39
CA SER A 185 -18.09 1.42 1.04
C SER A 185 -16.94 1.27 0.05
N VAL A 186 -17.11 0.35 -0.89
CA VAL A 186 -16.24 0.18 -2.07
C VAL A 186 -17.12 0.05 -3.31
N ALA A 187 -16.88 0.88 -4.31
CA ALA A 187 -17.67 0.87 -5.56
C ALA A 187 -16.79 0.97 -6.79
N LEU A 188 -17.29 0.47 -7.92
CA LEU A 188 -16.70 0.67 -9.24
C LEU A 188 -17.55 1.68 -10.02
N VAL A 189 -16.91 2.72 -10.53
CA VAL A 189 -17.50 3.83 -11.28
C VAL A 189 -16.80 3.91 -12.63
N ASP A 190 -17.56 4.19 -13.70
CA ASP A 190 -17.05 4.29 -15.08
C ASP A 190 -16.19 3.08 -15.50
N ASP A 191 -16.55 1.89 -14.98
CA ASP A 191 -15.88 0.59 -15.18
C ASP A 191 -14.42 0.45 -14.72
N VAL A 192 -13.72 1.55 -14.44
CA VAL A 192 -12.28 1.53 -14.12
C VAL A 192 -11.90 2.30 -12.86
N VAL A 193 -12.78 3.16 -12.34
CA VAL A 193 -12.50 3.95 -11.14
C VAL A 193 -13.11 3.27 -9.93
N VAL A 194 -12.26 2.69 -9.09
CA VAL A 194 -12.67 2.19 -7.79
C VAL A 194 -12.70 3.35 -6.80
N THR A 195 -13.81 3.47 -6.09
CA THR A 195 -13.99 4.45 -5.02
C THR A 195 -14.05 3.75 -3.67
N VAL A 196 -13.48 4.40 -2.65
CA VAL A 196 -13.56 4.01 -1.25
C VAL A 196 -14.19 5.16 -0.48
N ASP A 197 -15.29 4.91 0.21
CA ASP A 197 -16.07 5.93 0.92
C ASP A 197 -16.45 7.12 0.03
N GLY A 198 -16.84 6.81 -1.21
CA GLY A 198 -17.25 7.79 -2.22
C GLY A 198 -16.10 8.63 -2.80
N ARG A 199 -14.84 8.33 -2.45
CA ARG A 199 -13.66 9.03 -2.97
C ARG A 199 -12.92 8.14 -3.96
N PRO A 200 -12.45 8.67 -5.11
CA PRO A 200 -11.57 7.92 -6.01
C PRO A 200 -10.35 7.40 -5.26
N ALA A 201 -10.10 6.10 -5.39
CA ALA A 201 -9.15 5.36 -4.56
C ALA A 201 -8.17 4.54 -5.40
N LEU A 202 -8.64 3.99 -6.52
CA LEU A 202 -7.83 3.17 -7.41
C LEU A 202 -8.34 3.34 -8.84
N VAL A 203 -7.45 3.61 -9.78
CA VAL A 203 -7.74 3.60 -11.22
C VAL A 203 -7.15 2.35 -11.84
N LEU A 204 -8.04 1.48 -12.33
CA LEU A 204 -7.68 0.27 -13.06
C LEU A 204 -7.28 0.64 -14.51
N PRO A 205 -6.37 -0.12 -15.15
CA PRO A 205 -5.97 0.17 -16.52
C PRO A 205 -7.08 -0.11 -17.54
N ARG A 206 -8.04 -0.95 -17.16
CA ARG A 206 -9.17 -1.42 -17.97
C ARG A 206 -10.24 -2.02 -17.05
N PRO A 207 -11.47 -2.23 -17.55
CA PRO A 207 -12.51 -2.87 -16.76
C PRO A 207 -12.06 -4.23 -16.23
N PRO A 208 -12.34 -4.55 -14.96
CA PRO A 208 -12.01 -5.84 -14.38
C PRO A 208 -12.83 -6.94 -15.06
N ALA A 209 -12.19 -8.07 -15.37
CA ALA A 209 -12.87 -9.22 -15.95
C ALA A 209 -13.88 -9.83 -14.97
N ARG A 210 -13.53 -9.82 -13.68
CA ARG A 210 -14.40 -10.28 -12.59
C ARG A 210 -14.22 -9.43 -11.35
N VAL A 211 -15.22 -9.43 -10.49
CA VAL A 211 -15.23 -8.73 -9.20
C VAL A 211 -15.73 -9.67 -8.11
N ALA A 212 -15.17 -9.52 -6.93
CA ALA A 212 -15.65 -10.11 -5.69
C ALA A 212 -15.77 -8.98 -4.67
N ALA A 213 -16.88 -8.92 -3.94
CA ALA A 213 -17.09 -7.90 -2.93
C ALA A 213 -17.67 -8.52 -1.67
N ALA A 214 -17.29 -7.97 -0.52
CA ALA A 214 -17.67 -8.44 0.78
C ALA A 214 -17.98 -7.29 1.73
N SER A 215 -18.82 -7.60 2.71
CA SER A 215 -19.04 -6.84 3.95
C SER A 215 -18.91 -7.82 5.12
N LEU A 216 -18.95 -7.33 6.36
CA LEU A 216 -18.87 -8.17 7.57
C LEU A 216 -19.95 -9.28 7.64
N THR A 217 -21.07 -9.10 6.93
CA THR A 217 -22.16 -10.08 6.82
C THR A 217 -21.98 -11.09 5.66
N VAL A 218 -20.91 -10.95 4.87
CA VAL A 218 -20.64 -11.72 3.64
C VAL A 218 -19.27 -12.40 3.76
N GLU A 219 -19.04 -13.47 3.00
CA GLU A 219 -17.73 -14.12 2.87
C GLU A 219 -16.63 -13.12 2.40
N ASP A 220 -15.40 -13.22 2.95
CA ASP A 220 -14.26 -12.39 2.52
C ASP A 220 -14.05 -12.46 0.99
N PRO A 221 -13.63 -11.37 0.31
CA PRO A 221 -13.44 -11.42 -1.14
C PRO A 221 -12.47 -12.52 -1.59
N LEU A 222 -11.50 -12.90 -0.76
CA LEU A 222 -10.63 -14.04 -1.06
C LEU A 222 -11.44 -15.34 -1.18
N SER A 223 -12.36 -15.62 -0.26
CA SER A 223 -13.18 -16.83 -0.28
C SER A 223 -14.04 -16.92 -1.56
N VAL A 224 -14.61 -15.79 -2.00
CA VAL A 224 -15.34 -15.68 -3.27
C VAL A 224 -14.42 -15.99 -4.46
N VAL A 225 -13.22 -15.42 -4.45
CA VAL A 225 -12.23 -15.55 -5.54
C VAL A 225 -11.68 -16.97 -5.63
N VAL A 226 -11.25 -17.55 -4.50
CA VAL A 226 -10.75 -18.93 -4.41
C VAL A 226 -11.85 -19.93 -4.75
N GLY A 227 -13.08 -19.67 -4.33
CA GLY A 227 -14.24 -20.49 -4.68
C GLY A 227 -14.72 -20.36 -6.13
N GLY A 228 -14.07 -19.52 -6.96
CA GLY A 228 -14.45 -19.33 -8.37
C GLY A 228 -15.79 -18.61 -8.57
N LYS A 229 -16.30 -17.94 -7.53
CA LYS A 229 -17.62 -17.28 -7.53
C LYS A 229 -17.58 -15.81 -7.94
N ALA A 230 -16.40 -15.27 -8.26
CA ALA A 230 -16.26 -13.88 -8.70
C ALA A 230 -17.10 -13.62 -9.97
N GLY A 231 -17.99 -12.65 -9.91
CA GLY A 231 -18.96 -12.32 -10.96
C GLY A 231 -18.45 -11.24 -11.92
N PRO A 232 -19.19 -10.91 -12.99
CA PRO A 232 -18.92 -9.72 -13.80
C PRO A 232 -19.13 -8.44 -12.98
N ALA A 233 -18.62 -7.28 -13.43
CA ALA A 233 -18.79 -6.00 -12.73
C ALA A 233 -20.26 -5.66 -12.39
N SER A 234 -21.20 -6.08 -13.24
CA SER A 234 -22.65 -5.92 -13.04
C SER A 234 -23.22 -6.71 -11.86
N SER A 235 -22.47 -7.63 -11.25
CA SER A 235 -22.88 -8.31 -10.02
C SER A 235 -22.69 -7.46 -8.76
N LEU A 236 -22.01 -6.31 -8.85
CA LEU A 236 -21.95 -5.35 -7.75
C LEU A 236 -23.31 -4.67 -7.58
N PRO A 237 -23.78 -4.47 -6.34
CA PRO A 237 -24.98 -3.69 -6.10
C PRO A 237 -24.80 -2.24 -6.59
N PRO A 238 -25.90 -1.52 -6.94
CA PRO A 238 -25.82 -0.12 -7.32
C PRO A 238 -25.10 0.72 -6.27
N GLY A 239 -24.07 1.46 -6.70
CA GLY A 239 -23.24 2.25 -5.80
C GLY A 239 -22.24 1.44 -4.95
N GLY A 240 -21.99 0.17 -5.31
CA GLY A 240 -20.98 -0.69 -4.71
C GLY A 240 -21.38 -1.34 -3.40
N VAL A 241 -20.48 -2.15 -2.86
CA VAL A 241 -20.68 -2.81 -1.56
C VAL A 241 -20.59 -1.80 -0.43
N ARG A 242 -21.45 -1.96 0.58
CA ARG A 242 -21.50 -1.13 1.78
C ARG A 242 -21.47 -2.02 3.02
N CYS A 243 -20.78 -1.56 4.06
CA CYS A 243 -20.69 -2.24 5.34
C CYS A 243 -20.82 -1.21 6.45
N ARG A 244 -21.85 -1.33 7.29
CA ARG A 244 -22.11 -0.37 8.39
C ARG A 244 -21.04 -0.45 9.47
N GLU A 245 -20.43 -1.61 9.60
CA GLU A 245 -19.38 -1.94 10.55
C GLU A 245 -18.00 -1.49 10.05
N GLY A 246 -17.93 -0.96 8.82
CA GLY A 246 -16.71 -0.37 8.28
C GLY A 246 -15.71 -1.38 7.73
N LEU A 247 -16.17 -2.52 7.22
CA LEU A 247 -15.31 -3.55 6.61
C LEU A 247 -15.69 -3.89 5.18
N ALA A 248 -16.16 -2.90 4.42
CA ALA A 248 -16.38 -3.10 3.01
C ALA A 248 -15.03 -3.41 2.34
N ALA A 249 -14.99 -4.49 1.57
CA ALA A 249 -13.81 -4.97 0.87
C ALA A 249 -14.21 -5.45 -0.53
N ALA A 250 -13.31 -5.33 -1.49
CA ALA A 250 -13.54 -5.85 -2.83
C ALA A 250 -12.24 -6.22 -3.53
N ALA A 251 -12.29 -7.23 -4.39
CA ALA A 251 -11.21 -7.66 -5.27
C ALA A 251 -11.64 -7.50 -6.73
N PHE A 252 -10.75 -6.90 -7.53
CA PHE A 252 -10.96 -6.63 -8.95
C PHE A 252 -9.96 -7.46 -9.75
N LEU A 253 -10.47 -8.41 -10.53
CA LEU A 253 -9.65 -9.40 -11.24
C LEU A 253 -9.36 -8.92 -12.66
N VAL A 254 -8.09 -8.89 -13.01
CA VAL A 254 -7.60 -8.56 -14.34
C VAL A 254 -6.67 -9.67 -14.83
N PRO A 255 -6.76 -10.09 -16.11
CA PRO A 255 -5.78 -11.03 -16.64
C PRO A 255 -4.40 -10.36 -16.72
N LEU A 256 -3.35 -11.10 -16.40
CA LEU A 256 -1.97 -10.66 -16.51
C LEU A 256 -1.22 -11.66 -17.40
N THR A 257 -1.00 -11.28 -18.66
CA THR A 257 -0.34 -12.17 -19.62
C THR A 257 1.13 -12.38 -19.26
N HIS A 258 1.73 -13.44 -19.79
CA HIS A 258 3.16 -13.70 -19.57
C HIS A 258 4.00 -12.54 -20.11
N ARG A 259 5.08 -12.18 -19.38
CA ARG A 259 6.04 -11.14 -19.78
C ARG A 259 5.42 -9.76 -20.02
N THR A 260 4.29 -9.48 -19.39
CA THR A 260 3.68 -8.15 -19.39
C THR A 260 3.45 -7.65 -17.97
N SER A 261 3.07 -6.38 -17.85
CA SER A 261 2.72 -5.78 -16.59
C SER A 261 1.38 -5.05 -16.66
N VAL A 262 0.73 -4.97 -15.49
CA VAL A 262 -0.46 -4.16 -15.25
C VAL A 262 -0.07 -3.02 -14.33
N ARG A 263 -0.43 -1.78 -14.69
CA ARG A 263 -0.26 -0.61 -13.83
C ARG A 263 -1.59 -0.08 -13.33
N VAL A 264 -1.64 0.25 -12.06
CA VAL A 264 -2.77 0.94 -11.42
C VAL A 264 -2.31 2.20 -10.70
N VAL A 265 -3.24 3.13 -10.48
CA VAL A 265 -2.96 4.44 -9.90
C VAL A 265 -3.78 4.65 -8.63
N LEU A 266 -3.12 5.06 -7.55
CA LEU A 266 -3.74 5.34 -6.26
C LEU A 266 -3.46 6.81 -5.88
N PRO A 267 -4.48 7.68 -5.74
CA PRO A 267 -4.25 9.03 -5.26
C PRO A 267 -3.83 9.05 -3.79
N LEU A 268 -2.83 9.89 -3.47
CA LEU A 268 -2.38 10.13 -2.11
C LEU A 268 -3.08 11.32 -1.46
N GLY A 269 -3.27 11.20 -0.15
CA GLY A 269 -3.90 12.19 0.71
C GLY A 269 -5.43 12.12 0.68
N ALA A 270 -6.06 12.52 1.78
CA ALA A 270 -7.50 12.72 1.79
C ALA A 270 -7.86 13.67 0.65
N VAL A 271 -8.86 13.31 -0.16
CA VAL A 271 -9.55 14.27 -1.01
C VAL A 271 -10.31 15.19 -0.05
N GLU A 272 -9.61 16.14 0.56
CA GLU A 272 -10.21 17.12 1.44
C GLU A 272 -11.16 17.96 0.57
N PRO A 273 -12.47 18.00 0.86
CA PRO A 273 -13.43 18.75 0.04
C PRO A 273 -13.16 20.27 0.01
N ARG A 274 -12.24 20.76 0.85
CA ARG A 274 -12.10 22.17 1.21
C ARG A 274 -11.18 23.00 0.31
N ARG A 275 -10.47 22.41 -0.66
CA ARG A 275 -9.73 23.23 -1.63
C ARG A 275 -10.68 23.66 -2.75
N ARG A 276 -10.99 24.97 -2.80
CA ARG A 276 -11.83 25.64 -3.82
C ARG A 276 -11.35 25.52 -5.28
N ARG A 277 -10.26 24.80 -5.55
CA ARG A 277 -9.78 24.54 -6.92
C ARG A 277 -10.16 23.11 -7.30
N ALA A 278 -10.82 22.96 -8.45
CA ALA A 278 -11.03 21.66 -9.07
C ALA A 278 -9.68 20.95 -9.21
N ARG A 279 -9.57 19.75 -8.62
CA ARG A 279 -8.43 18.86 -8.88
C ARG A 279 -8.51 18.44 -10.36
N PRO A 280 -7.38 18.28 -11.05
CA PRO A 280 -7.40 17.68 -12.38
C PRO A 280 -8.01 16.27 -12.32
N PRO A 281 -8.47 15.71 -13.45
CA PRO A 281 -8.89 14.31 -13.49
C PRO A 281 -7.72 13.39 -13.13
N LEU A 282 -8.03 12.20 -12.59
CA LEU A 282 -7.01 11.19 -12.35
C LEU A 282 -6.47 10.68 -13.69
N PRO A 283 -5.14 10.67 -13.88
CA PRO A 283 -4.54 10.17 -15.10
C PRO A 283 -4.64 8.63 -15.17
N THR A 284 -4.58 8.11 -16.38
CA THR A 284 -4.32 6.68 -16.59
C THR A 284 -2.85 6.37 -16.33
N ALA A 285 -2.55 5.13 -15.97
CA ALA A 285 -1.18 4.75 -15.64
C ALA A 285 -0.18 4.90 -16.81
N SER A 286 -0.66 4.86 -18.05
CA SER A 286 0.17 5.00 -19.26
C SER A 286 0.72 6.41 -19.46
N SER A 287 0.09 7.45 -18.89
CA SER A 287 0.58 8.83 -18.98
C SER A 287 1.54 9.20 -17.85
N LEU A 288 1.80 8.27 -16.91
CA LEU A 288 2.68 8.49 -15.78
C LEU A 288 4.10 7.96 -16.06
N PRO A 289 5.14 8.59 -15.49
CA PRO A 289 6.50 8.14 -15.72
C PRO A 289 6.73 6.73 -15.15
N PRO A 290 7.54 5.90 -15.83
CA PRO A 290 7.92 4.58 -15.32
C PRO A 290 8.81 4.71 -14.07
N SER A 291 8.93 3.62 -13.32
CA SER A 291 9.78 3.54 -12.11
C SER A 291 11.23 3.96 -12.38
N SER A 292 11.80 3.57 -13.53
CA SER A 292 13.18 3.92 -13.92
C SER A 292 13.43 5.42 -14.03
N ALA A 293 12.45 6.20 -14.50
CA ALA A 293 12.56 7.65 -14.56
C ALA A 293 12.53 8.28 -13.16
N VAL A 294 11.72 7.71 -12.25
CA VAL A 294 11.67 8.14 -10.85
C VAL A 294 12.98 7.82 -10.14
N VAL A 295 13.54 6.63 -10.33
CA VAL A 295 14.87 6.24 -9.82
C VAL A 295 15.95 7.22 -10.31
N ALA A 296 15.98 7.53 -11.60
CA ALA A 296 16.94 8.48 -12.16
C ALA A 296 16.83 9.88 -11.53
N GLY A 297 15.60 10.38 -11.32
CA GLY A 297 15.35 11.65 -10.64
C GLY A 297 15.84 11.65 -9.18
N TRP A 298 15.59 10.56 -8.45
CA TRP A 298 16.05 10.41 -7.07
C TRP A 298 17.56 10.27 -6.95
N ARG A 299 18.23 9.57 -7.87
CA ARG A 299 19.69 9.52 -7.92
C ARG A 299 20.30 10.92 -8.00
N SER A 300 19.75 11.79 -8.85
CA SER A 300 20.19 13.19 -8.94
C SER A 300 19.98 13.97 -7.63
N HIS A 301 18.91 13.68 -6.89
CA HIS A 301 18.68 14.30 -5.58
C HIS A 301 19.60 13.78 -4.48
N LEU A 302 19.90 12.48 -4.47
CA LEU A 302 20.76 11.83 -3.47
C LEU A 302 22.25 12.06 -3.71
N ALA A 303 22.63 12.39 -4.95
CA ALA A 303 24.00 12.77 -5.30
C ALA A 303 24.43 14.13 -4.71
N VAL A 304 23.46 14.96 -4.33
CA VAL A 304 23.70 16.21 -3.60
C VAL A 304 23.69 15.89 -2.11
N GLY A 305 24.63 16.47 -1.36
CA GLY A 305 24.67 16.35 0.09
C GLY A 305 25.68 15.32 0.63
N THR A 306 25.46 14.83 1.85
CA THR A 306 26.46 14.01 2.57
C THR A 306 26.59 12.66 1.91
N ARG A 307 27.80 12.30 1.48
CA ARG A 307 28.13 10.95 1.00
C ARG A 307 28.68 10.12 2.16
N VAL A 308 27.96 9.09 2.54
CA VAL A 308 28.43 8.11 3.53
C VAL A 308 28.88 6.88 2.77
N ASP A 309 30.18 6.59 2.84
CA ASP A 309 30.76 5.36 2.28
C ASP A 309 30.84 4.32 3.39
N VAL A 310 30.24 3.15 3.13
CA VAL A 310 30.26 2.02 4.06
C VAL A 310 30.68 0.77 3.29
N PRO A 311 31.54 -0.08 3.88
CA PRO A 311 32.08 -1.26 3.19
C PRO A 311 31.02 -2.35 2.96
N ASP A 312 29.91 -2.32 3.69
CA ASP A 312 28.81 -3.27 3.57
C ASP A 312 27.71 -2.76 2.64
N GLU A 313 27.42 -3.50 1.57
CA GLU A 313 26.44 -3.13 0.54
C GLU A 313 25.01 -3.04 1.09
N ARG A 314 24.67 -3.85 2.11
CA ARG A 314 23.33 -3.78 2.74
C ARG A 314 23.19 -2.50 3.56
N LEU A 315 24.22 -2.12 4.32
CA LEU A 315 24.25 -0.86 5.04
C LEU A 315 24.19 0.33 4.07
N ALA A 316 24.91 0.28 2.94
CA ALA A 316 24.85 1.32 1.92
C ALA A 316 23.41 1.48 1.38
N THR A 317 22.73 0.36 1.12
CA THR A 317 21.34 0.34 0.66
C THR A 317 20.39 0.94 1.70
N VAL A 318 20.53 0.54 2.97
CA VAL A 318 19.70 1.05 4.08
C VAL A 318 19.91 2.55 4.31
N LEU A 319 21.16 3.02 4.23
CA LEU A 319 21.49 4.45 4.33
C LEU A 319 20.87 5.24 3.17
N GLY A 320 20.98 4.74 1.93
CA GLY A 320 20.34 5.36 0.77
C GLY A 320 18.83 5.50 0.96
N ALA A 321 18.16 4.41 1.34
CA ALA A 321 16.72 4.39 1.60
C ALA A 321 16.32 5.33 2.76
N SER A 322 17.13 5.40 3.82
CA SER A 322 16.91 6.30 4.96
C SER A 322 17.02 7.78 4.57
N ARG A 323 18.01 8.13 3.73
CA ARG A 323 18.15 9.48 3.17
C ARG A 323 16.94 9.85 2.30
N SER A 324 16.52 8.96 1.40
CA SER A 324 15.29 9.16 0.65
C SER A 324 14.09 9.37 1.55
N ALA A 325 13.93 8.56 2.61
CA ALA A 325 12.83 8.70 3.56
C ALA A 325 12.84 10.05 4.29
N LEU A 326 14.00 10.63 4.59
CA LEU A 326 14.12 11.98 5.18
C LEU A 326 13.73 13.10 4.21
N LEU A 327 13.90 12.86 2.90
CA LEU A 327 13.56 13.80 1.83
C LEU A 327 12.10 13.64 1.34
N LEU A 328 11.45 12.54 1.70
CA LEU A 328 10.04 12.28 1.40
C LEU A 328 9.14 13.23 2.20
N GLY A 329 8.30 13.96 1.49
CA GLY A 329 7.36 14.88 2.09
C GLY A 329 7.99 16.02 2.92
N GLY A 330 7.17 16.96 3.37
CA GLY A 330 7.62 17.90 4.41
C GLY A 330 7.96 17.14 5.68
N VAL A 331 9.02 17.53 6.41
CA VAL A 331 9.49 16.93 7.67
C VAL A 331 8.36 16.64 8.68
N GLU A 332 7.29 17.44 8.67
CA GLU A 332 6.10 17.26 9.50
C GLU A 332 5.27 16.01 9.16
N ALA A 333 5.26 15.58 7.89
CA ALA A 333 4.53 14.39 7.42
C ALA A 333 5.20 13.07 7.85
N LEU A 334 6.46 13.13 8.29
CA LEU A 334 7.25 11.94 8.59
C LEU A 334 7.08 11.43 10.03
N GLY A 335 6.42 12.20 10.91
CA GLY A 335 6.27 11.88 12.34
C GLY A 335 7.61 11.68 13.07
N LEU A 336 8.70 12.17 12.47
CA LEU A 336 10.06 11.96 12.93
C LEU A 336 10.36 12.90 14.10
N GLY A 337 11.14 12.41 15.06
CA GLY A 337 11.64 13.24 16.16
C GLY A 337 12.42 14.47 15.64
N PRO A 338 12.54 15.53 16.46
CA PRO A 338 13.13 16.80 16.06
C PRO A 338 14.55 16.69 15.48
N GLN A 339 15.29 15.64 15.81
CA GLN A 339 16.64 15.39 15.29
C GLN A 339 16.65 14.92 13.83
N ALA A 340 15.72 14.05 13.44
CA ALA A 340 15.59 13.58 12.06
C ALA A 340 14.96 14.66 11.16
N ALA A 341 14.11 15.51 11.73
CA ALA A 341 13.65 16.76 11.12
C ALA A 341 14.82 17.71 10.75
N VAL A 342 15.75 17.89 11.67
CA VAL A 342 16.97 18.70 11.47
C VAL A 342 17.90 18.03 10.45
N ALA A 343 18.13 16.73 10.53
CA ALA A 343 18.95 16.00 9.55
C ALA A 343 18.39 16.11 8.12
N GLY A 344 17.07 15.95 7.94
CA GLY A 344 16.41 16.15 6.64
C GLY A 344 16.39 17.61 6.17
N ALA A 345 16.48 18.59 7.07
CA ALA A 345 16.65 20.00 6.71
C ALA A 345 18.11 20.31 6.28
N LEU A 346 19.09 19.77 6.99
CA LEU A 346 20.53 19.94 6.67
C LEU A 346 20.90 19.30 5.32
N ASP A 347 20.43 18.08 5.05
CA ASP A 347 20.64 17.40 3.76
C ASP A 347 19.97 18.18 2.61
N ARG A 348 18.78 18.77 2.85
CA ARG A 348 18.10 19.63 1.87
C ARG A 348 18.85 20.94 1.57
N LEU A 349 19.59 21.47 2.54
CA LEU A 349 20.35 22.72 2.40
C LEU A 349 21.80 22.48 1.95
N GLY A 350 22.22 21.22 1.75
CA GLY A 350 23.61 20.89 1.41
C GLY A 350 24.61 21.27 2.51
N HIS A 351 24.14 21.41 3.76
CA HIS A 351 25.01 21.69 4.90
C HIS A 351 25.54 20.37 5.47
N HIS A 352 26.86 20.26 5.48
CA HIS A 352 27.62 19.19 6.11
C HIS A 352 28.30 19.76 7.36
N ALA A 353 28.26 19.00 8.45
CA ALA A 353 29.21 19.15 9.55
C ALA A 353 30.40 18.23 9.29
#